data_AF-A0A847F8D7-F1
#
_entry.id   AF-A0A847F8D7-F1
#
_cell.length_a   1.000
_cell.length_b   1.000
_cell.length_c   1.000
_cell.angle_alpha   90.00
_cell.angle_beta   90.00
_cell.angle_gamma   90.00
#
_symmetry.space_group_name_H-M   'P 1'
#
loop_
_entity.id
_entity.type
_entity.pdbx_description
1 polymer ?
#
loop_
_entity_poly.entity_id
_entity_poly.type
_entity_poly.pdbx_seq_one_letter_code
_entity_poly.pdbx_strand_id
1 'polypeptide(L)'
;MATKRTPRKASSGRGSPEAVEKRRAARQLNTLLSATAKVGSELDGRTEKRRQRLVSELKEGRGGEPLKPIDRLGHVNELLGIGETFASLRKQGIKPIKTQLTEELIETAERVQAANPDIRPAAWKILGVNMGEDGKVIRDENKRRRGRGRAKQA
;
A
#
# COMPACT_ATOMS: atom_id res chain seq x y z
N MET A 1 66.38 -36.93 -0.12
CA MET A 1 65.70 -35.65 0.19
C MET A 1 64.19 -35.87 0.11
N ALA A 2 63.47 -35.77 1.23
CA ALA A 2 62.03 -36.04 1.28
C ALA A 2 61.27 -34.77 1.71
N THR A 3 60.43 -34.24 0.83
CA THR A 3 59.62 -33.04 1.11
C THR A 3 58.37 -33.44 1.89
N LYS A 4 58.32 -33.04 3.17
CA LYS A 4 57.17 -33.25 4.06
C LYS A 4 55.97 -32.43 3.57
N ARG A 5 54.90 -33.10 3.13
CA ARG A 5 53.59 -32.47 2.88
C ARG A 5 52.90 -32.20 4.23
N THR A 6 52.72 -30.92 4.57
CA THR A 6 51.89 -30.49 5.70
C THR A 6 50.40 -30.67 5.38
N PRO A 7 49.59 -31.27 6.27
CA PRO A 7 48.14 -31.37 6.05
C PRO A 7 47.50 -29.99 6.26
N ARG A 8 46.86 -29.45 5.21
CA ARG A 8 45.99 -28.29 5.35
C ARG A 8 44.77 -28.70 6.18
N LYS A 9 44.65 -28.11 7.37
CA LYS A 9 43.46 -28.22 8.22
C LYS A 9 42.28 -27.61 7.45
N ALA A 10 41.31 -28.44 7.10
CA ALA A 10 40.03 -27.99 6.55
C ALA A 10 39.30 -27.18 7.63
N SER A 11 39.39 -25.85 7.57
CA SER A 11 38.55 -24.97 8.38
C SER A 11 37.13 -25.05 7.83
N SER A 12 36.29 -25.85 8.47
CA SER A 12 34.87 -25.93 8.16
C SER A 12 34.25 -24.53 8.28
N GLY A 13 33.76 -24.04 7.15
CA GLY A 13 33.25 -22.69 6.95
C GLY A 13 31.88 -22.47 7.58
N ARG A 14 31.80 -22.48 8.91
CA ARG A 14 30.75 -21.79 9.67
C ARG A 14 31.47 -20.83 10.60
N GLY A 15 31.35 -19.53 10.32
CA GLY A 15 31.96 -18.49 11.16
C GLY A 15 31.62 -18.71 12.64
N SER A 16 32.50 -18.22 13.52
CA SER A 16 32.34 -18.29 14.98
C SER A 16 30.87 -18.04 15.38
N PRO A 17 30.30 -18.78 16.35
CA PRO A 17 28.90 -18.63 16.78
C PRO A 17 28.53 -17.17 17.05
N GLU A 18 29.47 -16.42 17.63
CA GLU A 18 29.34 -14.97 17.87
C GLU A 18 29.16 -14.16 16.58
N ALA A 19 29.85 -14.51 15.50
CA ALA A 19 29.73 -13.85 14.20
C ALA A 19 28.40 -14.19 13.51
N VAL A 20 27.88 -15.41 13.71
CA VAL A 20 26.55 -15.81 13.23
C VAL A 20 25.46 -15.05 14.00
N GLU A 21 25.62 -14.92 15.30
CA GLU A 21 24.68 -14.21 16.17
C GLU A 21 24.67 -12.70 15.89
N LYS A 22 25.84 -12.07 15.72
CA LYS A 22 25.95 -10.67 15.26
C LYS A 22 25.27 -10.44 13.92
N ARG A 23 25.43 -11.38 12.97
CA ARG A 23 24.74 -11.30 11.67
C ARG A 23 23.23 -11.52 11.81
N ARG A 24 22.80 -12.43 12.68
CA ARG A 24 21.37 -12.69 12.95
C ARG A 24 20.72 -11.46 13.59
N ALA A 25 21.34 -10.90 14.63
CA ALA A 25 20.89 -9.69 15.30
C ALA A 25 20.84 -8.48 14.35
N ALA A 26 21.89 -8.28 13.53
CA ALA A 26 21.91 -7.19 12.55
C ALA A 26 20.81 -7.35 11.49
N ARG A 27 20.55 -8.57 11.01
CA ARG A 27 19.44 -8.84 10.08
C ARG A 27 18.09 -8.57 10.74
N GLN A 28 17.89 -9.05 11.96
CA GLN A 28 16.64 -8.85 12.70
C GLN A 28 16.39 -7.37 13.01
N LEU A 29 17.43 -6.65 13.42
CA LEU A 29 17.40 -5.20 13.64
C LEU A 29 17.07 -4.45 12.34
N ASN A 30 17.72 -4.81 11.23
CA ASN A 30 17.42 -4.23 9.92
C ASN A 30 16.00 -4.54 9.46
N THR A 31 15.46 -5.73 9.73
CA THR A 31 14.06 -6.04 9.44
C THR A 31 13.10 -5.18 10.28
N LEU A 32 13.38 -5.00 11.56
CA LEU A 32 12.53 -4.23 12.47
C LEU A 32 12.59 -2.71 12.20
N LEU A 33 13.79 -2.17 11.95
CA LEU A 33 13.99 -0.73 11.71
C LEU A 33 13.76 -0.33 10.26
N SER A 34 14.01 -1.25 9.32
CA SER A 34 13.67 -1.05 7.90
C SER A 34 12.23 -1.50 7.60
N ALA A 35 11.31 -1.39 8.57
CA ALA A 35 9.86 -1.46 8.38
C ALA A 35 9.29 -0.38 7.43
N THR A 36 10.14 0.20 6.57
CA THR A 36 9.78 0.94 5.35
C THR A 36 9.96 0.08 4.09
N ALA A 37 10.50 -1.14 4.18
CA ALA A 37 10.82 -2.02 3.05
C ALA A 37 10.03 -3.35 3.04
N LYS A 38 8.72 -3.28 3.33
CA LYS A 38 7.63 -4.13 2.84
C LYS A 38 6.45 -3.95 3.80
N VAL A 39 5.51 -3.08 3.44
CA VAL A 39 4.14 -3.11 4.00
C VAL A 39 3.44 -4.32 3.40
N GLY A 40 3.90 -5.48 3.83
CA GLY A 40 3.51 -6.78 3.35
C GLY A 40 4.12 -7.76 4.32
N SER A 41 3.53 -7.84 5.52
CA SER A 41 3.50 -9.10 6.26
C SER A 41 3.30 -10.19 5.23
N GLU A 42 4.21 -11.16 5.13
CA GLU A 42 4.19 -12.24 4.14
C GLU A 42 2.75 -12.77 4.04
N LEU A 43 2.01 -12.27 3.05
CA LEU A 43 0.58 -12.53 2.95
C LEU A 43 0.48 -13.99 2.57
N ASP A 44 -0.41 -14.74 3.24
CA ASP A 44 -0.71 -16.11 2.85
C ASP A 44 -0.91 -16.17 1.33
N GLY A 45 -0.39 -17.20 0.66
CA GLY A 45 -0.34 -17.29 -0.80
C GLY A 45 -1.72 -17.11 -1.45
N ARG A 46 -2.80 -17.45 -0.74
CA ARG A 46 -4.19 -17.18 -1.14
C ARG A 46 -4.53 -15.68 -1.11
N THR A 47 -4.17 -15.00 -0.03
CA THR A 47 -4.40 -13.56 0.17
C THR A 47 -3.56 -12.73 -0.79
N GLU A 48 -2.31 -13.12 -1.06
CA GLU A 48 -1.46 -12.48 -2.05
C GLU A 48 -2.02 -12.62 -3.47
N LYS A 49 -2.52 -13.81 -3.83
CA LYS A 49 -3.20 -14.02 -5.13
C LYS A 49 -4.48 -13.18 -5.25
N ARG A 50 -5.26 -13.07 -4.17
CA ARG A 50 -6.44 -12.19 -4.12
C ARG A 50 -6.04 -10.72 -4.29
N ARG A 51 -5.01 -10.26 -3.57
CA ARG A 51 -4.46 -8.89 -3.66
C ARG A 51 -4.06 -8.57 -5.11
N GLN A 52 -3.27 -9.44 -5.73
CA GLN A 52 -2.84 -9.26 -7.12
C GLN A 52 -4.04 -9.18 -8.07
N ARG A 53 -5.02 -10.08 -7.93
CA ARG A 53 -6.24 -10.07 -8.73
C ARG A 53 -7.01 -8.75 -8.60
N LEU A 54 -7.25 -8.28 -7.38
CA LEU A 54 -7.98 -7.02 -7.13
C LEU A 54 -7.23 -5.81 -7.73
N VAL A 55 -5.91 -5.78 -7.60
CA VAL A 55 -5.07 -4.73 -8.20
C VAL A 55 -5.14 -4.77 -9.72
N SER A 56 -5.07 -5.95 -10.34
CA SER A 56 -5.20 -6.10 -11.79
C SER A 56 -6.58 -5.66 -12.28
N GLU A 57 -7.66 -6.10 -11.62
CA GLU A 57 -9.03 -5.70 -11.96
C GLU A 57 -9.21 -4.16 -11.82
N LEU A 58 -8.57 -3.52 -10.83
CA LEU A 58 -8.59 -2.06 -10.67
C LEU A 58 -7.88 -1.30 -11.79
N LYS A 59 -6.91 -1.92 -12.46
CA LYS A 59 -6.14 -1.33 -13.56
C LYS A 59 -6.78 -1.57 -14.92
N GLU A 60 -7.08 -2.84 -15.19
CA GLU A 60 -7.45 -3.32 -16.52
C GLU A 60 -8.97 -3.50 -16.65
N GLY A 61 -9.70 -3.49 -15.54
CA GLY A 61 -11.11 -3.79 -15.53
C GLY A 61 -11.40 -5.29 -15.41
N ARG A 62 -12.66 -5.67 -15.63
CA ARG A 62 -13.10 -7.07 -15.63
C ARG A 62 -13.63 -7.42 -17.02
N GLY A 63 -13.02 -8.41 -17.67
CA GLY A 63 -13.42 -8.83 -19.01
C GLY A 63 -13.18 -7.80 -20.11
N GLY A 64 -12.23 -6.88 -19.92
CA GLY A 64 -11.93 -5.80 -20.87
C GLY A 64 -12.75 -4.53 -20.68
N GLU A 65 -13.73 -4.52 -19.76
CA GLU A 65 -14.48 -3.32 -19.41
C GLU A 65 -13.99 -2.69 -18.10
N PRO A 66 -13.94 -1.34 -18.02
CA PRO A 66 -13.57 -0.65 -16.80
C PRO A 66 -14.55 -0.98 -15.66
N LEU A 67 -14.02 -1.23 -14.47
CA LEU A 67 -14.84 -1.50 -13.28
C LEU A 67 -15.79 -0.34 -12.98
N LYS A 68 -17.02 -0.69 -12.55
CA LYS A 68 -18.00 0.27 -12.07
C LYS A 68 -17.50 0.99 -10.82
N PRO A 69 -17.97 2.22 -10.53
CA PRO A 69 -17.54 2.98 -9.35
C PRO A 69 -17.69 2.22 -8.03
N ILE A 70 -18.80 1.52 -7.84
CA ILE A 70 -19.06 0.73 -6.62
C ILE A 70 -18.10 -0.46 -6.49
N ASP A 71 -17.80 -1.15 -7.60
CA ASP A 71 -16.84 -2.26 -7.61
C ASP A 71 -15.42 -1.78 -7.31
N ARG A 72 -15.04 -0.61 -7.85
CA ARG A 72 -13.76 0.03 -7.52
C ARG A 72 -13.67 0.37 -6.03
N LEU A 73 -14.76 0.88 -5.45
CA LEU A 73 -14.83 1.20 -4.02
C LEU A 73 -14.66 -0.08 -3.18
N GLY A 74 -15.38 -1.15 -3.53
CA GLY A 74 -15.28 -2.45 -2.86
C GLY A 74 -13.88 -3.05 -2.94
N HIS A 75 -13.27 -3.10 -4.13
CA HIS A 75 -11.91 -3.63 -4.30
C HIS A 75 -10.87 -2.84 -3.50
N VAL A 76 -10.99 -1.50 -3.45
CA VAL A 76 -10.10 -0.68 -2.62
C VAL A 76 -10.36 -0.93 -1.14
N ASN A 77 -11.61 -1.06 -0.69
CA ASN A 77 -11.92 -1.38 0.70
C ASN A 77 -11.27 -2.70 1.14
N GLU A 78 -11.36 -3.74 0.30
CA GLU A 78 -10.72 -5.03 0.53
C GLU A 78 -9.19 -4.91 0.61
N LEU A 79 -8.58 -4.20 -0.34
CA LEU A 79 -7.13 -3.99 -0.35
C LEU A 79 -6.66 -3.26 0.92
N LEU A 80 -7.38 -2.21 1.33
CA LEU A 80 -7.11 -1.53 2.60
C LEU A 80 -7.30 -2.45 3.81
N GLY A 81 -8.26 -3.38 3.75
CA GLY A 81 -8.47 -4.42 4.77
C GLY A 81 -7.32 -5.43 4.87
N ILE A 82 -6.66 -5.74 3.74
CA ILE A 82 -5.47 -6.61 3.67
C ILE A 82 -4.21 -5.89 4.18
N GLY A 83 -4.28 -4.58 4.42
CA GLY A 83 -3.17 -3.76 4.89
C GLY A 83 -2.45 -2.99 3.79
N GLU A 84 -2.97 -2.98 2.56
CA GLU A 84 -2.49 -2.05 1.55
C GLU A 84 -2.81 -0.61 1.95
N THR A 85 -1.98 0.31 1.49
CA THR A 85 -2.22 1.74 1.70
C THR A 85 -2.64 2.38 0.38
N PHE A 86 -3.46 3.43 0.46
CA PHE A 86 -3.83 4.18 -0.74
C PHE A 86 -2.61 4.77 -1.48
N ALA A 87 -1.52 5.06 -0.75
CA ALA A 87 -0.25 5.47 -1.32
C ALA A 87 0.41 4.35 -2.14
N SER A 88 0.38 3.11 -1.66
CA SER A 88 0.84 1.92 -2.39
C SER A 88 0.04 1.72 -3.67
N LEU A 89 -1.30 1.79 -3.59
CA LEU A 89 -2.18 1.68 -4.76
C LEU A 89 -1.89 2.75 -5.82
N ARG A 90 -1.65 3.99 -5.40
CA ARG A 90 -1.22 5.07 -6.30
C ARG A 90 0.12 4.80 -6.97
N LYS A 91 1.12 4.28 -6.24
CA LYS A 91 2.42 3.89 -6.80
C LYS A 91 2.27 2.76 -7.83
N GLN A 92 1.30 1.88 -7.63
CA GLN A 92 0.98 0.81 -8.58
C GLN A 92 0.25 1.32 -9.83
N GLY A 93 -0.15 2.60 -9.89
CA GLY A 93 -0.82 3.22 -11.04
C GLY A 93 -2.33 3.33 -10.91
N ILE A 94 -2.92 2.91 -9.78
CA ILE A 94 -4.36 3.05 -9.52
C ILE A 94 -4.64 4.51 -9.15
N LYS A 95 -5.29 5.24 -10.07
CA LYS A 95 -5.60 6.66 -9.91
C LYS A 95 -7.05 6.87 -9.47
N PRO A 96 -7.29 7.91 -8.65
CA PRO A 96 -8.65 8.38 -8.38
C PRO A 96 -9.37 8.80 -9.66
N ILE A 97 -10.68 8.57 -9.69
CA ILE A 97 -11.57 9.17 -10.67
C ILE A 97 -11.61 10.68 -10.42
N LYS A 98 -11.49 11.46 -11.50
CA LYS A 98 -11.67 12.92 -11.45
C LYS A 98 -13.17 13.19 -11.47
N THR A 99 -13.77 13.27 -10.29
CA THR A 99 -15.21 13.51 -10.14
C THR A 99 -15.44 14.95 -9.68
N GLN A 100 -16.49 15.59 -10.20
CA GLN A 100 -16.99 16.85 -9.66
C GLN A 100 -17.91 16.54 -8.48
N LEU A 101 -17.68 17.20 -7.35
CA LEU A 101 -18.54 17.09 -6.17
C LEU A 101 -19.82 17.88 -6.42
N THR A 102 -20.84 17.20 -6.96
CA THR A 102 -22.21 17.71 -7.04
C THR A 102 -22.96 17.35 -5.75
N GLU A 103 -24.01 18.10 -5.41
CA GLU A 103 -24.82 17.84 -4.21
C GLU A 103 -25.45 16.44 -4.27
N GLU A 104 -25.97 16.04 -5.44
CA GLU A 104 -26.52 14.69 -5.67
C GLU A 104 -25.51 13.57 -5.41
N LEU A 105 -24.24 13.78 -5.80
CA LEU A 105 -23.17 12.81 -5.56
C LEU A 105 -22.85 12.71 -4.07
N ILE A 106 -22.86 13.83 -3.35
CA ILE A 106 -22.62 13.87 -1.91
C ILE A 106 -23.72 13.09 -1.19
N GLU A 107 -24.98 13.42 -1.45
CA GLU A 107 -26.12 12.72 -0.84
C GLU A 107 -26.10 11.22 -1.14
N THR A 108 -25.76 10.85 -2.38
CA THR A 108 -25.65 9.45 -2.77
C THR A 108 -24.49 8.76 -2.06
N ALA A 109 -23.33 9.42 -1.95
CA ALA A 109 -22.15 8.87 -1.28
C ALA A 109 -22.41 8.65 0.22
N GLU A 110 -23.04 9.62 0.89
CA GLU A 110 -23.41 9.52 2.30
C GLU A 110 -24.45 8.41 2.52
N ARG A 111 -25.45 8.29 1.63
CA ARG A 111 -26.42 7.19 1.69
C ARG A 111 -25.77 5.82 1.51
N VAL A 112 -24.83 5.70 0.58
CA VAL A 112 -24.08 4.44 0.37
C VAL A 112 -23.20 4.13 1.58
N GLN A 113 -22.55 5.13 2.18
CA GLN A 113 -21.77 4.95 3.41
C GLN A 113 -22.64 4.52 4.60
N ALA A 114 -23.82 5.13 4.75
CA ALA A 114 -24.77 4.75 5.79
C ALA A 114 -25.29 3.33 5.60
N ALA A 115 -25.50 2.89 4.36
CA ALA A 115 -25.91 1.52 4.03
C ALA A 115 -24.79 0.49 4.20
N ASN A 116 -23.52 0.90 4.09
CA ASN A 116 -22.35 0.02 4.12
C ASN A 116 -21.29 0.58 5.09
N PRO A 117 -21.49 0.43 6.42
CA PRO A 117 -20.61 1.01 7.44
C PRO A 117 -19.22 0.35 7.48
N ASP A 118 -19.06 -0.82 6.86
CA ASP A 118 -17.79 -1.53 6.70
C ASP A 118 -16.88 -0.90 5.63
N ILE A 119 -17.41 -0.01 4.79
CA ILE A 119 -16.61 0.74 3.84
C ILE A 119 -15.76 1.75 4.60
N ARG A 120 -14.44 1.56 4.51
CA ARG A 120 -13.48 2.47 5.11
C ARG A 120 -13.58 3.85 4.44
N PRO A 121 -13.64 4.96 5.20
CA PRO A 121 -13.66 6.31 4.64
C PRO A 121 -12.50 6.60 3.66
N ALA A 122 -11.34 5.99 3.89
CA ALA A 122 -10.18 6.11 3.02
C ALA A 122 -10.37 5.51 1.62
N ALA A 123 -11.30 4.55 1.43
CA ALA A 123 -11.57 3.93 0.13
C ALA A 123 -12.22 4.93 -0.84
N TRP A 124 -13.08 5.83 -0.33
CA TRP A 124 -13.76 6.87 -1.13
C TRP A 124 -12.83 7.79 -1.91
N LYS A 125 -11.56 7.90 -1.48
CA LYS A 125 -10.51 8.63 -2.20
C LYS A 125 -10.31 8.10 -3.62
N ILE A 126 -10.68 6.85 -3.92
CA ILE A 126 -10.64 6.31 -5.29
C ILE A 126 -11.69 6.94 -6.21
N LEU A 127 -12.81 7.39 -5.66
CA LEU A 127 -13.87 8.07 -6.40
C LEU A 127 -13.68 9.59 -6.41
N GLY A 128 -12.58 10.09 -5.82
CA GLY A 128 -12.33 11.51 -5.68
C GLY A 128 -13.12 12.18 -4.55
N VAL A 129 -13.80 11.39 -3.71
CA VAL A 129 -14.58 11.86 -2.56
C VAL A 129 -13.73 11.69 -1.30
N ASN A 130 -13.66 12.73 -0.47
CA ASN A 130 -13.07 12.63 0.86
C ASN A 130 -14.20 12.40 1.85
N MET A 131 -14.24 11.22 2.46
CA MET A 131 -15.22 10.88 3.49
C MET A 131 -14.58 11.03 4.88
N GLY A 132 -15.31 11.63 5.82
CA GLY A 132 -14.96 11.70 7.23
C GLY A 132 -15.27 10.39 7.97
N GLU A 133 -14.78 10.26 9.20
CA GLU A 133 -15.09 9.12 10.07
C GLU A 133 -16.55 9.11 10.54
N ASP A 134 -17.20 10.28 10.50
CA ASP A 134 -18.63 10.48 10.74
C ASP A 134 -19.51 10.04 9.56
N GLY A 135 -18.90 9.54 8.47
CA GLY A 135 -19.61 9.09 7.27
C GLY A 135 -20.13 10.23 6.40
N LYS A 136 -19.65 11.47 6.61
CA LYS A 136 -20.01 12.64 5.82
C LYS A 136 -18.93 13.06 4.85
N VAL A 137 -19.32 13.69 3.75
CA VAL A 137 -18.35 14.16 2.75
C VAL A 137 -17.66 15.44 3.22
N ILE A 138 -16.34 15.39 3.30
CA ILE A 138 -15.48 16.54 3.58
C ILE A 138 -15.36 17.37 2.29
N ARG A 139 -16.08 18.49 2.25
CA ARG A 139 -15.97 19.48 1.17
C ARG A 139 -14.62 20.18 1.28
N ASP A 140 -13.67 19.75 0.46
CA ASP A 140 -12.32 20.31 0.42
C ASP A 140 -12.33 21.66 -0.33
N GLU A 141 -12.91 22.72 0.27
CA GLU A 141 -12.97 24.07 -0.30
C GLU A 141 -11.58 24.70 -0.56
N ASN A 142 -10.51 24.14 0.02
CA ASN A 142 -9.24 24.84 0.18
C ASN A 142 -8.10 24.44 -0.77
N LYS A 143 -8.37 23.64 -1.81
CA LYS A 143 -7.31 23.22 -2.75
C LYS A 143 -6.70 24.35 -3.59
N ARG A 144 -7.31 25.55 -3.59
CA ARG A 144 -6.81 26.73 -4.34
C ARG A 144 -5.72 27.55 -3.63
N ARG A 145 -5.36 27.28 -2.36
CA ARG A 145 -4.43 28.15 -1.62
C ARG A 145 -2.97 27.68 -1.52
N ARG A 146 -2.60 26.50 -2.03
CA ARG A 146 -1.22 25.97 -1.91
C ARG A 146 -0.32 26.19 -3.14
N GLY A 147 -0.63 27.18 -3.97
CA GLY A 147 0.01 27.38 -5.27
C GLY A 147 0.41 28.80 -5.61
N ARG A 148 1.06 29.56 -4.71
CA ARG A 148 1.98 30.67 -5.07
C ARG A 148 2.51 31.33 -3.80
N GLY A 149 3.73 30.97 -3.41
CA GLY A 149 4.40 31.55 -2.24
C GLY A 149 5.85 31.11 -2.13
N ARG A 150 6.57 31.10 -3.26
CA ARG A 150 8.03 30.99 -3.24
C ARG A 150 8.57 32.14 -4.08
N ALA A 151 8.42 33.35 -3.54
CA ALA A 151 9.14 34.51 -4.03
C ALA A 151 10.63 34.23 -3.79
N LYS A 152 11.40 34.16 -4.88
CA LYS A 152 12.86 34.25 -4.83
C LYS A 152 13.19 35.67 -4.36
N GLN A 153 13.79 35.81 -3.19
CA GLN A 153 14.63 36.96 -2.88
C GLN A 153 15.94 36.73 -3.62
N ALA A 154 16.24 37.64 -4.54
CA ALA A 154 17.55 37.86 -5.15
C ALA A 154 17.83 39.35 -4.98
#